data_AF-A0A4Y2WFV5-F1
#
_entry.id   AF-A0A4Y2WFV5-F1
#
_cell.length_a   1.000
_cell.length_b   1.000
_cell.length_c   1.000
_cell.angle_alpha   90.00
_cell.angle_beta   90.00
_cell.angle_gamma   90.00
#
_symmetry.space_group_name_H-M   'P 1'
#
loop_
_entity.id
_entity.type
_entity.pdbx_description
1 polymer ?
#
loop_
_entity_poly.entity_id
_entity_poly.type
_entity_poly.pdbx_seq_one_letter_code
_entity_poly.pdbx_strand_id
1 'polypeptide(L)'
;MGEYHDLYVKCDVLQLADVFENFRKICQHYYGLDCVHLFTAPGLAWQSSLKMTDQPLILFTDINMHMFVVKGIRGGISVITKRFSQANNKYLPNFNASKSIKHIIYLDCNNLYGASMVDLLPYGGFEWISADVTLDWIQ
;
A
#
# COMPACT_ATOMS: atom_id res chain seq x y z
N MET A 1 -39.01 8.69 -18.99
CA MET A 1 -37.54 8.49 -18.88
C MET A 1 -36.88 9.48 -17.92
N GLY A 2 -37.35 10.73 -17.79
CA GLY A 2 -36.82 11.69 -16.80
C GLY A 2 -36.96 11.23 -15.34
N GLU A 3 -38.13 10.77 -14.91
CA GLU A 3 -38.35 10.40 -13.49
C GLU A 3 -37.44 9.28 -12.98
N TYR A 4 -37.14 8.28 -13.82
CA TYR A 4 -36.22 7.19 -13.46
C TYR A 4 -34.77 7.69 -13.37
N HIS A 5 -34.36 8.56 -14.31
CA HIS A 5 -33.06 9.21 -14.27
C HIS A 5 -32.91 10.07 -13.01
N ASP A 6 -33.92 10.85 -12.67
CA ASP A 6 -33.91 11.73 -11.50
C ASP A 6 -33.84 10.92 -10.20
N LEU A 7 -34.55 9.80 -10.13
CA LEU A 7 -34.45 8.87 -9.01
C LEU A 7 -33.04 8.25 -8.90
N TYR A 8 -32.45 7.81 -10.01
CA TYR A 8 -31.09 7.26 -10.04
C TYR A 8 -30.06 8.30 -9.55
N VAL A 9 -30.09 9.52 -10.11
CA VAL A 9 -29.18 10.61 -9.71
C VAL A 9 -29.35 10.95 -8.22
N LYS A 10 -30.59 11.00 -7.74
CA LYS A 10 -30.87 11.25 -6.32
C LYS A 10 -30.30 10.14 -5.43
N CYS A 11 -30.43 8.88 -5.82
CA CYS A 11 -29.85 7.76 -5.09
C CYS A 11 -28.32 7.85 -5.03
N ASP A 12 -27.65 8.10 -6.16
CA ASP A 12 -26.18 8.21 -6.22
C ASP A 12 -25.66 9.35 -5.32
N VAL A 13 -26.31 10.52 -5.36
CA VAL A 13 -25.94 11.67 -4.53
C VAL A 13 -26.14 11.38 -3.04
N LEU A 14 -27.28 10.79 -2.66
CA LEU A 14 -27.57 10.48 -1.27
C LEU A 14 -26.65 9.39 -0.70
N GLN A 15 -26.34 8.36 -1.49
CA GLN A 15 -25.40 7.30 -1.08
C GLN A 15 -23.99 7.85 -0.88
N LEU A 16 -23.51 8.71 -1.79
CA LEU A 16 -22.22 9.35 -1.63
C LEU A 16 -22.17 10.25 -0.39
N ALA A 17 -23.22 11.05 -0.16
CA ALA A 17 -23.32 11.91 1.01
C ALA A 17 -23.27 11.10 2.32
N ASP A 18 -24.06 10.04 2.43
CA ASP A 18 -24.12 9.18 3.63
C ASP A 18 -22.76 8.53 3.93
N VAL A 19 -22.13 7.93 2.92
CA VAL A 19 -20.80 7.32 3.07
C VAL A 19 -19.75 8.36 3.47
N PHE A 20 -19.77 9.54 2.85
CA PHE A 20 -18.77 10.58 3.11
C PHE A 20 -18.96 11.25 4.47
N GLU A 21 -20.19 11.50 4.91
CA GLU A 21 -20.47 12.02 6.26
C GLU A 21 -20.02 11.04 7.35
N ASN A 22 -20.27 9.74 7.15
CA ASN A 22 -19.78 8.72 8.05
C ASN A 22 -18.25 8.66 8.07
N PHE A 23 -17.60 8.68 6.89
CA PHE A 23 -16.15 8.72 6.77
C PHE A 23 -15.55 9.93 7.51
N ARG A 24 -16.11 11.14 7.33
CA ARG A 24 -15.67 12.35 8.01
C ARG A 24 -15.74 12.22 9.54
N LYS A 25 -16.83 11.66 10.07
CA LYS A 25 -16.99 11.40 11.52
C LYS A 25 -15.91 10.44 12.02
N ILE A 26 -15.63 9.37 11.27
CA ILE A 26 -14.57 8.41 11.59
C ILE A 26 -13.20 9.09 11.61
N CYS A 27 -12.87 9.90 10.59
CA CYS A 27 -11.58 10.60 10.53
C CYS A 27 -11.38 11.54 11.72
N GLN A 28 -12.40 12.31 12.08
CA GLN A 28 -12.36 13.20 13.23
C GLN A 28 -12.22 12.40 14.54
N HIS A 29 -12.94 11.29 14.68
CA HIS A 29 -12.90 10.46 15.89
C HIS A 29 -11.54 9.78 16.11
N TYR A 30 -10.99 9.12 15.08
CA TYR A 30 -9.76 8.33 15.23
C TYR A 30 -8.48 9.15 15.05
N TYR A 31 -8.46 10.10 14.12
CA TYR A 31 -7.25 10.86 13.77
C TYR A 31 -7.29 12.29 14.31
N GLY A 32 -8.46 12.79 14.71
CA GLY A 32 -8.64 14.20 15.06
C GLY A 32 -8.31 15.13 13.88
N LEU A 33 -8.49 14.64 12.65
CA LEU A 33 -8.28 15.37 11.41
C LEU A 33 -9.60 15.39 10.64
N ASP A 34 -9.89 16.53 10.00
CA ASP A 34 -11.02 16.62 9.10
C ASP A 34 -10.57 16.29 7.68
N CYS A 35 -11.13 15.22 7.10
CA CYS A 35 -10.76 14.77 5.76
C CYS A 35 -11.08 15.79 4.67
N VAL A 36 -11.95 16.78 4.91
CA VAL A 36 -12.28 17.82 3.92
C VAL A 36 -11.15 18.84 3.72
N HIS A 37 -10.16 18.88 4.63
CA HIS A 37 -8.97 19.72 4.49
C HIS A 37 -7.83 19.03 3.73
N LEU A 38 -8.10 17.83 3.21
CA LEU A 38 -7.13 16.94 2.58
C LEU A 38 -7.60 16.56 1.19
N PHE A 39 -6.68 16.60 0.23
CA PHE A 39 -7.03 16.35 -1.18
C PHE A 39 -7.40 14.89 -1.46
N THR A 40 -6.80 13.94 -0.75
CA THR A 40 -6.94 12.50 -1.05
C THR A 40 -6.84 11.65 0.22
N ALA A 41 -7.33 10.41 0.16
CA ALA A 41 -7.21 9.45 1.25
C ALA A 41 -5.74 9.13 1.63
N PRO A 42 -4.79 8.98 0.68
CA PRO A 42 -3.37 8.88 1.04
C PRO A 42 -2.82 10.12 1.77
N GLY A 43 -3.27 11.32 1.38
CA GLY A 43 -2.92 12.56 2.09
C GLY A 43 -3.41 12.55 3.54
N LEU A 44 -4.65 12.09 3.76
CA LEU A 44 -5.18 11.86 5.10
C LEU A 44 -4.36 10.84 5.87
N ALA A 45 -4.08 9.68 5.28
CA ALA A 45 -3.30 8.63 5.94
C ALA A 45 -1.92 9.14 6.36
N TRP A 46 -1.24 9.88 5.47
CA TRP A 46 0.06 10.46 5.73
C TRP A 46 0.05 11.51 6.84
N GLN A 47 -0.89 12.46 6.81
CA GLN A 47 -1.01 13.45 7.88
C GLN A 47 -1.41 12.80 9.21
N SER A 48 -2.28 11.80 9.18
CA SER A 48 -2.66 11.03 10.36
C SER A 48 -1.45 10.33 10.95
N SER A 49 -0.61 9.67 10.12
CA SER A 49 0.59 9.00 10.62
C SER A 49 1.57 9.98 11.25
N LEU A 50 1.83 11.14 10.63
CA LEU A 50 2.72 12.15 11.19
C LEU A 50 2.21 12.70 12.53
N LYS A 51 0.90 12.98 12.62
CA LYS A 51 0.27 13.46 13.85
C LYS A 51 0.33 12.41 14.97
N MET A 52 0.19 11.13 14.63
CA MET A 52 0.20 10.04 15.61
C MET A 52 1.60 9.70 16.11
N THR A 53 2.62 9.80 15.25
CA THR A 53 4.00 9.46 15.63
C THR A 53 4.78 10.63 16.20
N ASP A 54 4.38 11.87 15.90
CA ASP A 54 5.11 13.10 16.25
C ASP A 54 6.59 13.08 15.81
N GLN A 55 6.88 12.29 14.76
CA GLN A 55 8.24 12.09 14.28
C GLN A 55 8.65 13.24 13.35
N PRO A 56 9.72 14.00 13.65
CA PRO A 56 10.22 15.01 12.73
C PRO A 56 10.86 14.34 11.52
N LEU A 57 10.37 14.69 10.32
CA LEU A 57 10.96 14.25 9.06
C LEU A 57 11.86 15.33 8.49
N ILE A 58 13.09 14.96 8.16
CA ILE A 58 14.02 15.83 7.44
C ILE A 58 13.73 15.72 5.95
N LEU A 59 13.56 16.88 5.30
CA LEU A 59 13.34 16.95 3.86
C LEU A 59 14.66 16.99 3.10
N PHE A 60 14.68 16.39 1.91
CA PHE A 60 15.80 16.59 0.99
C PHE A 60 15.89 18.05 0.56
N THR A 61 17.05 18.67 0.77
CA THR A 61 17.38 20.01 0.29
C THR A 61 18.21 19.97 -1.00
N ASP A 62 18.87 18.84 -1.28
CA ASP A 62 19.59 18.57 -2.53
C ASP A 62 18.69 17.79 -3.51
N ILE A 63 18.48 18.37 -4.70
CA ILE A 63 17.72 17.75 -5.78
C ILE A 63 18.36 16.43 -6.25
N ASN A 64 19.69 16.32 -6.20
CA ASN A 64 20.37 15.09 -6.62
C ASN A 64 20.08 13.94 -5.66
N MET A 65 20.01 14.19 -4.34
CA MET A 65 19.61 13.18 -3.35
C MET A 65 18.18 12.72 -3.60
N HIS A 66 17.27 13.67 -3.83
CA HIS A 66 15.88 13.36 -4.14
C HIS A 66 15.77 12.49 -5.40
N MET A 67 16.42 12.89 -6.49
CA MET A 67 16.40 12.15 -7.75
C MET A 67 17.06 10.77 -7.63
N PHE A 68 18.12 10.65 -6.83
CA PHE A 68 18.77 9.38 -6.53
C PHE A 68 17.81 8.40 -5.85
N VAL A 69 17.13 8.85 -4.78
CA VAL A 69 16.14 8.02 -4.06
C VAL A 69 14.98 7.65 -4.97
N VAL A 70 14.38 8.62 -5.67
CA VAL A 70 13.25 8.38 -6.59
C VAL A 70 13.62 7.36 -7.67
N LYS A 71 14.84 7.46 -8.24
CA LYS A 71 15.34 6.50 -9.23
C LYS A 71 15.55 5.09 -8.64
N GLY A 72 15.74 4.98 -7.33
CA GLY A 72 15.84 3.73 -6.59
C GLY A 72 14.50 3.06 -6.26
N ILE A 73 13.39 3.80 -6.24
CA ILE A 73 12.07 3.26 -5.87
C ILE A 73 11.63 2.17 -6.85
N ARG A 74 11.18 1.03 -6.31
CA ARG A 74 10.60 -0.09 -7.05
C ARG A 74 9.25 -0.46 -6.45
N GLY A 75 8.35 -0.98 -7.28
CA GLY A 75 7.05 -1.49 -6.84
C GLY A 75 7.13 -2.93 -6.31
N GLY A 76 5.97 -3.57 -6.21
CA GLY A 76 5.87 -4.99 -5.85
C GLY A 76 6.56 -5.91 -6.85
N ILE A 77 7.14 -7.00 -6.34
CA ILE A 77 7.79 -8.02 -7.16
C ILE A 77 6.71 -8.93 -7.77
N SER A 78 6.69 -9.04 -9.10
CA SER A 78 5.84 -9.99 -9.83
C SER A 78 6.72 -10.92 -10.65
N VAL A 79 6.67 -12.22 -10.35
CA VAL A 79 7.53 -13.23 -10.98
C VAL A 79 6.71 -14.44 -11.39
N ILE A 80 6.94 -14.90 -12.62
CA ILE A 80 6.43 -16.17 -13.14
C ILE A 80 7.62 -17.10 -13.36
N THR A 81 7.86 -18.02 -12.44
CA THR A 81 8.93 -19.03 -12.58
C THR A 81 8.50 -20.20 -13.48
N LYS A 82 7.18 -20.43 -13.62
CA LYS A 82 6.60 -21.48 -14.46
C LYS A 82 5.33 -20.97 -15.13
N ARG A 83 5.31 -20.97 -16.47
CA ARG A 83 4.19 -20.44 -17.29
C ARG A 83 2.85 -21.14 -17.01
N PHE A 84 2.87 -22.43 -16.72
CA PHE A 84 1.65 -23.19 -16.43
C PHE A 84 1.94 -24.33 -15.45
N SER A 85 1.08 -24.46 -14.43
CA SER A 85 1.05 -25.62 -13.55
C SER A 85 -0.40 -25.96 -13.23
N GLN A 86 -0.72 -27.25 -13.31
CA GLN A 86 -2.01 -27.78 -12.90
C GLN A 86 -1.77 -28.78 -11.77
N ALA A 87 -2.56 -28.64 -10.70
CA ALA A 87 -2.58 -29.58 -9.59
C ALA A 87 -3.14 -30.94 -10.06
N ASN A 88 -2.62 -32.02 -9.51
CA ASN A 88 -3.09 -33.39 -9.75
C ASN A 88 -2.98 -34.15 -8.42
N ASN A 89 -4.03 -34.13 -7.61
CA ASN A 89 -4.04 -34.83 -6.33
C ASN A 89 -5.43 -35.40 -6.05
N LYS A 90 -5.50 -36.37 -5.14
CA LYS A 90 -6.71 -37.16 -4.83
C LYS A 90 -7.91 -36.35 -4.34
N TYR A 91 -7.71 -35.09 -3.96
CA TYR A 91 -8.79 -34.22 -3.46
C TYR A 91 -9.51 -33.47 -4.61
N LEU A 92 -9.04 -33.61 -5.86
CA LEU A 92 -9.62 -32.94 -7.02
C LEU A 92 -10.52 -33.90 -7.82
N PRO A 93 -11.66 -33.41 -8.37
CA PRO A 93 -12.60 -34.25 -9.13
C PRO A 93 -12.02 -34.80 -10.44
N ASN A 94 -10.98 -34.17 -10.98
CA ASN A 94 -10.30 -34.56 -12.21
C ASN A 94 -8.94 -35.25 -11.97
N PHE A 95 -8.75 -35.85 -10.78
CA PHE A 95 -7.54 -36.59 -10.45
C PHE A 95 -7.27 -37.70 -11.48
N ASN A 96 -6.03 -37.78 -11.96
CA ASN A 96 -5.58 -38.81 -12.88
C ASN A 96 -4.43 -39.59 -12.25
N ALA A 97 -4.69 -40.86 -11.90
CA ALA A 97 -3.72 -41.76 -11.28
C ALA A 97 -2.53 -42.12 -12.19
N SER A 98 -2.66 -41.96 -13.51
CA SER A 98 -1.57 -42.15 -14.48
C SER A 98 -0.59 -40.96 -14.55
N LYS A 99 -0.91 -39.83 -13.90
CA LYS A 99 -0.04 -38.64 -13.84
C LYS A 99 0.59 -38.50 -12.46
N SER A 100 1.73 -37.81 -12.39
CA SER A 100 2.41 -37.54 -11.12
C SER A 100 1.54 -36.71 -10.18
N ILE A 101 1.63 -37.01 -8.87
CA ILE A 101 0.91 -36.26 -7.84
C ILE A 101 1.52 -34.86 -7.73
N LYS A 102 0.67 -33.82 -7.77
CA LYS A 102 1.07 -32.42 -7.67
C LYS A 102 0.08 -31.62 -6.84
N HIS A 103 0.62 -30.85 -5.89
CA HIS A 103 -0.12 -29.87 -5.10
C HIS A 103 0.28 -28.46 -5.53
N ILE A 104 -0.65 -27.52 -5.42
CA ILE A 104 -0.42 -26.08 -5.60
C ILE A 104 -0.95 -25.42 -4.34
N ILE A 105 -0.17 -24.49 -3.78
CA ILE A 105 -0.55 -23.69 -2.61
C ILE A 105 -0.67 -22.23 -3.04
N TYR A 106 -1.64 -21.54 -2.47
CA TYR A 106 -1.78 -20.09 -2.58
C TYR A 106 -1.51 -19.50 -1.21
N LEU A 107 -0.50 -18.63 -1.13
CA LEU A 107 -0.11 -17.93 0.08
C LEU A 107 -0.21 -16.43 -0.19
N ASP A 108 -0.80 -15.71 0.75
CA ASP A 108 -0.92 -14.26 0.70
C ASP A 108 -0.56 -13.67 2.07
N CYS A 109 0.19 -12.59 2.07
CA CYS A 109 0.63 -11.92 3.29
C CYS A 109 -0.41 -10.88 3.72
N ASN A 110 -1.00 -11.08 4.90
CA ASN A 110 -1.92 -10.11 5.50
C ASN A 110 -1.20 -8.77 5.73
N ASN A 111 -1.66 -7.72 5.05
CA ASN A 111 -1.13 -6.36 5.19
C ASN A 111 0.40 -6.26 5.00
N LEU A 112 0.93 -6.81 3.89
CA LEU A 112 2.37 -6.87 3.60
C LEU A 112 3.10 -5.54 3.83
N TYR A 113 2.61 -4.44 3.25
CA TYR A 113 3.25 -3.13 3.43
C TYR A 113 3.14 -2.61 4.86
N GLY A 114 1.99 -2.77 5.52
CA GLY A 114 1.84 -2.37 6.91
C GLY A 114 2.77 -3.13 7.85
N ALA A 115 3.02 -4.42 7.56
CA ALA A 115 4.01 -5.21 8.28
C ALA A 115 5.44 -4.68 8.07
N SER A 116 5.81 -4.25 6.85
CA SER A 116 7.12 -3.62 6.63
C SER A 116 7.22 -2.21 7.22
N MET A 117 6.10 -1.51 7.39
CA MET A 117 6.06 -0.14 7.93
C MET A 117 6.22 -0.09 9.45
N VAL A 118 6.18 -1.23 10.16
CA VAL A 118 6.49 -1.27 11.60
C VAL A 118 7.98 -1.43 11.91
N ASP A 119 8.79 -1.73 10.89
CA ASP A 119 10.24 -1.78 11.01
C ASP A 119 10.86 -0.37 10.99
N LEU A 120 12.17 -0.28 11.23
CA LEU A 120 12.90 0.99 11.19
C LEU A 120 12.91 1.57 9.77
N LEU A 121 12.40 2.80 9.63
CA LEU A 121 12.36 3.54 8.38
C LEU A 121 13.25 4.79 8.45
N PRO A 122 13.86 5.21 7.32
CA PRO A 122 14.66 6.43 7.26
C PRO A 122 13.78 7.67 7.48
N TYR A 123 14.19 8.55 8.41
CA TYR A 123 13.48 9.80 8.71
C TYR A 123 14.38 11.05 8.65
N GLY A 124 15.70 10.90 8.61
CA GLY A 124 16.65 12.01 8.55
C GLY A 124 18.13 11.59 8.54
N GLY A 125 19.02 12.57 8.68
CA GLY A 125 20.49 12.36 8.65
C GLY A 125 21.03 12.02 7.25
N PHE A 126 20.38 12.54 6.20
CA PHE A 126 20.73 12.21 4.82
C PHE A 126 22.02 12.94 4.39
N GLU A 127 23.06 12.17 4.10
CA GLU A 127 24.37 12.68 3.69
C GLU A 127 24.92 11.86 2.52
N TRP A 128 25.67 12.51 1.63
CA TRP A 128 26.46 11.80 0.64
C TRP A 128 27.69 11.21 1.32
N ILE A 129 27.95 9.93 1.08
CA ILE A 129 29.17 9.27 1.52
C ILE A 129 30.24 9.31 0.42
N SER A 130 31.51 9.35 0.81
CA SER A 130 32.63 9.20 -0.14
C SER A 130 32.60 7.82 -0.78
N ALA A 131 33.13 7.69 -2.00
CA ALA A 131 33.27 6.40 -2.68
C ALA A 131 34.27 5.46 -1.97
N ASP A 132 35.14 5.98 -1.11
CA ASP A 132 36.21 5.23 -0.43
C ASP A 132 35.74 4.52 0.86
N VAL A 133 34.44 4.52 1.16
CA VAL A 133 33.89 3.88 2.37
C VAL A 133 33.92 2.36 2.20
N THR A 134 34.60 1.66 3.12
CA THR A 134 34.66 0.20 3.15
C THR A 134 33.34 -0.40 3.67
N LEU A 135 33.03 -1.63 3.24
CA LEU A 135 31.82 -2.38 3.62
C LEU A 135 31.61 -2.53 5.14
N ASP A 136 32.66 -2.35 5.94
CA ASP A 136 32.63 -2.40 7.40
C ASP A 136 31.75 -1.31 8.03
N TRP A 137 31.40 -0.26 7.27
CA TRP A 137 30.54 0.84 7.71
C TRP A 137 29.04 0.55 7.62
N ILE A 138 28.63 -0.58 7.02
CA ILE A 138 27.23 -0.94 6.74
C ILE A 138 26.66 -1.94 7.79
N GLN A 139 27.45 -2.34 8.79
CA GLN A 139 27.03 -3.21 9.90
C GLN A 139 26.50 -2.42 11.10
#